data_AF-A0A7W1CLF2-F1
#
_entry.id   AF-A0A7W1CLF2-F1
#
_cell.length_a   1.000
_cell.length_b   1.000
_cell.length_c   1.000
_cell.angle_alpha   90.00
_cell.angle_beta   90.00
_cell.angle_gamma   90.00
#
_symmetry.space_group_name_H-M   'P 1'
#
loop_
_entity.id
_entity.type
_entity.pdbx_description
1 polymer ?
#
loop_
_entity_poly.entity_id
_entity_poly.type
_entity_poly.pdbx_seq_one_letter_code
_entity_poly.pdbx_strand_id
1 'polypeptide(L)' 'EARGLTLIGVSVANLDEDAPVQLTLPFDRRDGGALDVALDAVRERFGLSALTPAVLLGRDQGIAMPVLPDARR' A
#
# COMPACT_ATOMS: atom_id res chain seq x y z
N GLU A 1 -13.91 -30.14 -0.14
CA GLU A 1 -13.71 -28.72 -0.47
C GLU A 1 -13.31 -27.95 0.77
N ALA A 2 -12.10 -27.39 0.81
CA ALA A 2 -11.69 -26.46 1.85
C ALA A 2 -12.11 -25.06 1.42
N ARG A 3 -13.07 -24.44 2.12
CA ARG A 3 -13.46 -23.05 1.86
C ARG A 3 -12.27 -22.15 2.21
N GLY A 4 -11.59 -21.63 1.19
CA GLY A 4 -10.46 -20.72 1.35
C GLY A 4 -10.90 -19.42 2.02
N LEU A 5 -10.03 -18.85 2.86
CA LEU A 5 -10.27 -17.55 3.48
C LEU A 5 -10.42 -16.48 2.39
N THR A 6 -11.61 -15.88 2.30
CA THR A 6 -11.96 -14.88 1.28
C THR A 6 -11.50 -13.47 1.62
N LEU A 7 -11.09 -13.24 2.88
CA LEU A 7 -10.62 -11.94 3.36
C LEU A 7 -9.67 -12.12 4.55
N ILE A 8 -8.53 -11.42 4.51
CA ILE A 8 -7.64 -11.23 5.67
C ILE A 8 -7.47 -9.73 5.85
N GLY A 9 -7.90 -9.21 6.99
CA GLY A 9 -7.67 -7.82 7.40
C GLY A 9 -6.58 -7.79 8.46
N VAL A 10 -5.54 -7.00 8.23
CA VAL A 10 -4.50 -6.70 9.22
C VAL A 10 -4.64 -5.23 9.60
N SER A 11 -4.70 -4.95 10.89
CA SER A 11 -4.72 -3.58 11.41
C SER A 11 -3.61 -3.44 12.44
N VAL A 12 -2.79 -2.41 12.27
CA VAL A 12 -1.74 -2.03 13.22
C VAL A 12 -2.20 -0.74 13.89
N ALA A 13 -2.16 -0.74 15.22
CA ALA A 13 -2.53 0.40 16.07
C ALA A 13 -1.39 0.68 17.07
N ASN A 14 -1.46 1.82 17.77
CA ASN A 14 -0.40 2.32 18.66
C ASN A 14 0.88 2.73 17.92
N LEU A 15 0.73 3.31 16.73
CA LEU A 15 1.79 4.11 16.13
C LEU A 15 1.84 5.41 16.92
N ASP A 16 2.90 5.58 17.70
CA ASP A 16 3.21 6.85 18.37
C ASP A 16 4.14 7.66 17.47
N GLU A 17 4.12 8.98 17.62
CA GLU A 17 5.17 9.83 17.04
C GLU A 17 6.44 9.58 17.85
N ASP A 18 7.21 8.55 17.48
CA ASP A 18 8.60 8.47 17.91
C ASP A 18 9.25 9.80 17.48
N ALA A 19 9.81 10.54 18.43
CA ALA A 19 10.69 11.67 18.15
C ALA A 19 11.61 11.24 17.00
N PRO A 20 11.89 12.07 15.96
CA PRO A 20 12.60 11.63 14.77
C PRO A 20 14.03 11.21 15.13
N VAL A 21 14.17 9.97 15.60
CA VAL A 21 15.42 9.28 15.77
C VAL A 21 15.77 8.79 14.39
N GLN A 22 16.87 9.34 13.87
CA GLN A 22 17.49 8.78 12.68
C GLN A 22 17.75 7.30 12.96
N LEU A 23 16.97 6.42 12.33
CA LEU A 23 17.19 4.99 12.41
C LEU A 23 18.62 4.71 11.93
N THR A 24 19.28 3.75 12.58
CA THR A 24 20.61 3.31 12.18
C THR A 24 20.59 3.04 10.69
N LEU A 25 21.42 3.75 9.92
CA LEU A 25 21.53 3.56 8.48
C LEU A 25 21.92 2.09 8.26
N PRO A 26 21.03 1.23 7.73
CA PRO A 26 21.34 -0.18 7.61
C PRO A 26 22.37 -0.31 6.50
N PHE A 27 23.59 -0.69 6.87
CA PHE A 27 24.67 -1.02 5.94
C PHE A 27 24.52 -2.44 5.37
N ASP A 28 23.66 -3.26 5.99
CA ASP A 28 23.25 -4.55 5.44
C ASP A 28 22.50 -4.35 4.12
N ARG A 29 22.64 -5.30 3.20
CA ARG A 29 21.90 -5.30 1.93
C ARG A 29 20.41 -5.20 2.26
N ARG A 30 19.82 -4.05 1.94
CA ARG A 30 18.37 -3.92 1.92
C ARG A 30 17.84 -4.97 0.95
N ASP A 31 17.04 -5.91 1.44
CA ASP A 31 16.16 -6.70 0.58
C ASP A 31 15.05 -5.78 0.05
N GLY A 32 15.42 -4.76 -0.73
CA GLY A 32 14.49 -3.79 -1.29
C GLY A 32 13.43 -4.44 -2.17
N GLY A 33 13.76 -5.59 -2.77
CA GLY A 33 12.82 -6.36 -3.58
C GLY A 33 11.76 -7.10 -2.77
N ALA A 34 11.97 -7.42 -1.49
CA ALA A 34 10.97 -8.18 -0.72
C ALA A 34 9.67 -7.36 -0.53
N LEU A 35 9.81 -6.05 -0.31
CA LEU A 35 8.69 -5.13 -0.24
C LEU A 35 8.00 -4.96 -1.59
N ASP A 36 8.76 -4.75 -2.66
CA ASP A 36 8.22 -4.61 -4.01
C ASP A 36 7.45 -5.87 -4.44
N VAL A 37 8.02 -7.05 -4.18
CA VAL A 37 7.38 -8.36 -4.44
C VAL A 37 6.10 -8.51 -3.63
N ALA A 38 6.09 -8.10 -2.36
CA ALA A 38 4.87 -8.14 -1.55
C ALA A 38 3.78 -7.20 -2.10
N LEU A 39 4.15 -5.98 -2.50
CA LEU A 39 3.22 -5.01 -3.11
C LEU A 39 2.69 -5.51 -4.45
N ASP A 40 3.54 -6.10 -5.30
CA ASP A 40 3.15 -6.69 -6.57
C ASP A 40 2.17 -7.85 -6.39
N ALA A 41 2.44 -8.76 -5.43
CA ALA A 41 1.55 -9.88 -5.12
C ALA A 41 0.18 -9.41 -4.61
N VAL A 42 0.14 -8.37 -3.79
CA VAL A 42 -1.12 -7.75 -3.34
C VAL A 42 -1.85 -7.11 -4.52
N ARG A 43 -1.14 -6.37 -5.39
CA ARG A 43 -1.73 -5.75 -6.58
C ARG A 43 -2.31 -6.80 -7.54
N GLU A 44 -1.60 -7.90 -7.78
CA GLU A 44 -2.03 -8.98 -8.66
C GLU A 44 -3.30 -9.65 -8.12
N ARG A 45 -3.38 -9.87 -6.80
CA ARG A 45 -4.49 -10.58 -6.17
C ARG A 45 -5.73 -9.72 -5.92
N PHE A 46 -5.56 -8.45 -5.57
CA PHE A 46 -6.64 -7.59 -5.06
C PHE A 46 -6.86 -6.31 -5.87
N GLY A 47 -6.02 -6.06 -6.89
CA GLY A 47 -6.08 -4.85 -7.70
C GLY A 47 -5.43 -3.63 -7.04
N LEU A 48 -5.31 -2.56 -7.83
CA LEU A 48 -4.64 -1.30 -7.42
C LEU A 48 -5.35 -0.57 -6.27
N SER A 49 -6.66 -0.72 -6.13
CA SER A 49 -7.44 -0.06 -5.07
C SER A 49 -7.12 -0.59 -3.67
N ALA A 50 -6.49 -1.76 -3.56
CA ALA A 50 -6.05 -2.33 -2.29
C ALA A 50 -4.81 -1.63 -1.71
N LEU A 51 -4.07 -0.87 -2.53
CA LEU A 51 -2.88 -0.13 -2.12
C LEU A 51 -3.21 1.36 -2.09
N THR A 52 -3.34 1.94 -0.90
CA THR A 52 -3.49 3.39 -0.75
C THR A 52 -2.11 4.04 -0.62
N PRO A 53 -1.75 5.00 -1.48
CA PRO A 53 -0.53 5.78 -1.31
C PRO A 53 -0.47 6.42 0.08
N ALA A 54 0.64 6.28 0.80
CA ALA A 54 0.76 6.78 2.17
C ALA A 54 0.52 8.30 2.28
N VAL A 55 0.85 9.08 1.24
CA VAL A 55 0.59 10.53 1.17
C VAL A 55 -0.89 10.89 1.24
N LEU A 56 -1.78 9.94 0.97
CA LEU A 56 -3.23 10.09 1.00
C LEU A 56 -3.84 9.71 2.36
N LEU A 57 -3.05 9.16 3.28
CA LEU A 57 -3.52 8.81 4.62
C LEU A 57 -3.88 10.07 5.40
N GLY A 58 -5.07 10.08 6.02
CA GLY A 58 -5.59 11.24 6.76
C GLY A 58 -6.02 12.42 5.89
N ARG A 59 -6.02 12.26 4.55
CA ARG A 59 -6.51 13.28 3.61
C ARG A 59 -7.86 12.88 3.07
N ASP A 60 -8.78 13.83 3.07
CA ASP A 60 -10.02 13.69 2.31
C ASP A 60 -9.69 13.67 0.81
N GLN A 61 -10.07 12.60 0.12
CA GLN A 61 -9.84 12.44 -1.32
C GLN A 61 -10.68 13.40 -2.16
N GLY A 62 -11.67 14.05 -1.55
CA GLY A 62 -12.58 14.95 -2.25
C GLY A 62 -13.36 14.24 -3.36
N ILE A 63 -13.98 15.03 -4.24
CA ILE A 63 -14.74 14.52 -5.37
C ILE A 63 -13.77 14.17 -6.49
N ALA A 64 -13.71 12.90 -6.89
CA ALA A 64 -12.97 12.47 -8.07
C ALA A 64 -13.54 13.15 -9.33
N MET A 65 -12.72 13.93 -10.02
CA MET A 65 -13.12 14.57 -11.27
C MET A 65 -13.31 13.51 -12.37
N PRO A 66 -14.45 13.50 -13.09
CA PRO A 66 -14.64 12.58 -14.22
C PRO A 66 -13.58 12.82 -15.29
N VAL A 67 -12.86 11.77 -15.67
CA VAL A 67 -11.94 11.79 -16.80
C VAL A 67 -12.67 11.38 -18.08
N LEU A 68 -12.46 12.15 -19.14
CA LEU A 68 -12.97 11.82 -20.47
C LEU A 68 -12.21 10.61 -21.02
N PRO A 69 -12.87 9.62 -21.64
CA PRO A 69 -12.17 8.49 -22.26
C PRO A 69 -11.21 8.97 -23.33
N ASP A 70 -10.00 8.40 -23.36
CA ASP A 70 -9.04 8.69 -24.43
C ASP A 70 -9.67 8.35 -25.78
N ALA A 71 -9.64 9.33 -26.70
CA ALA A 71 -10.09 9.14 -28.06
C ALA A 71 -9.17 8.09 -28.71
N ARG A 72 -9.70 6.86 -28.88
CA ARG A 72 -8.98 5.74 -29.51
C ARG A 72 -8.29 6.21 -30.79
N ARG A 73 -7.00 5.87 -30.90
CA ARG A 73 -6.28 5.88 -32.18
C ARG A 73 -6.14 4.45 -32.68
#